data_AF-A0A443YPD0-F1
#
_entry.id   AF-A0A443YPD0-F1
#
_cell.length_a   1.000
_cell.length_b   1.000
_cell.length_c   1.000
_cell.angle_alpha   90.00
_cell.angle_beta   90.00
_cell.angle_gamma   90.00
#
_symmetry.space_group_name_H-M   'P 1'
#
loop_
_entity.id
_entity.type
_entity.pdbx_description
1 polymer ?
#
loop_
_entity_poly.entity_id
_entity_poly.type
_entity_poly.pdbx_seq_one_letter_code
_entity_poly.pdbx_strand_id
1 'polypeptide(L)'
;MKKIIYPLMLLMALTFNLNVALAAKDKPKTELTPEQRLELNRITSRVEEIKAMDKSNLSREERKELRKELREMKKKAKAIGGGVYLSVGAIIIIILLLILIL
;
A
#
# COMPACT_ATOMS: atom_id res chain seq x y z
N MET A 1 3.33 25.71 30.73
CA MET A 1 2.60 24.95 29.69
C MET A 1 2.88 23.44 29.73
N LYS A 2 4.08 22.95 30.09
CA LYS A 2 4.40 21.50 30.14
C LYS A 2 3.49 20.66 31.05
N LYS A 3 2.97 21.23 32.15
CA LYS A 3 2.11 20.51 33.10
C LYS A 3 0.72 20.12 32.55
N ILE A 4 0.25 20.79 31.49
CA ILE A 4 -1.02 20.49 30.81
C ILE A 4 -0.80 19.48 29.67
N ILE A 5 0.43 19.38 29.15
CA ILE A 5 0.78 18.48 28.04
C ILE A 5 0.69 17.02 28.49
N TYR A 6 1.17 16.68 29.69
CA TYR A 6 1.13 15.30 30.19
C TYR A 6 -0.29 14.72 30.37
N PRO A 7 -1.25 15.41 31.02
CA PRO A 7 -2.62 14.88 31.12
C PRO A 7 -3.34 14.86 29.77
N LEU A 8 -3.08 15.82 28.88
CA LEU A 8 -3.65 15.83 27.52
C LEU A 8 -3.14 14.66 26.67
N MET A 9 -1.84 14.35 26.78
CA MET A 9 -1.21 13.23 26.08
C MET A 9 -1.69 11.86 26.61
N LEU A 10 -1.95 11.76 27.92
CA LEU A 10 -2.56 10.56 28.53
C LEU A 10 -4.01 10.35 28.05
N LEU A 11 -4.80 11.43 27.97
CA LEU A 11 -6.18 11.38 27.48
C LEU A 11 -6.25 10.96 26.01
N MET A 12 -5.30 11.46 25.20
CA MET A 12 -5.19 11.14 23.78
C MET A 12 -4.66 9.71 23.53
N ALA A 13 -3.78 9.19 24.38
CA ALA A 13 -3.36 7.79 24.33
C ALA A 13 -4.52 6.82 24.67
N LEU A 14 -5.41 7.20 25.59
CA LEU A 14 -6.55 6.37 25.99
C LEU A 14 -7.60 6.25 24.88
N THR A 15 -7.86 7.32 24.12
CA THR A 15 -8.81 7.30 23.00
C THR A 15 -8.25 6.63 21.74
N PHE A 16 -6.92 6.56 21.59
CA PHE A 16 -6.29 5.90 20.45
C PHE A 16 -6.36 4.36 20.53
N ASN A 17 -6.30 3.78 21.73
CA ASN A 17 -6.36 2.33 21.94
C ASN A 17 -7.73 1.71 21.62
N LEU A 18 -8.82 2.47 21.77
CA LEU A 18 -10.19 1.99 21.45
C LEU A 18 -10.42 1.77 19.95
N ASN A 19 -9.74 2.53 19.08
CA ASN A 19 -9.94 2.43 17.62
C ASN A 19 -9.10 1.31 16.96
N VAL A 20 -8.01 0.86 17.60
CA VAL A 20 -7.15 -0.21 17.03
C VAL A 20 -7.80 -1.59 17.14
N ALA A 21 -8.52 -1.87 18.23
CA ALA A 21 -9.19 -3.16 18.43
C ALA A 21 -10.41 -3.37 17.50
N LEU A 22 -11.06 -2.28 17.05
CA LEU A 22 -12.16 -2.33 16.08
C LEU A 22 -11.70 -2.45 14.62
N ALA A 23 -10.45 -2.09 14.30
CA ALA A 23 -9.91 -2.19 12.95
C ALA A 23 -9.44 -3.62 12.56
N ALA A 24 -9.40 -4.55 13.52
CA ALA A 24 -8.91 -5.91 13.34
C ALA A 24 -10.02 -6.96 13.12
N LYS A 25 -11.29 -6.63 13.38
CA LYS A 25 -12.41 -7.51 13.08
C LYS A 25 -12.93 -7.21 11.68
N ASP A 26 -12.71 -8.18 10.80
CA ASP A 26 -13.35 -8.31 9.50
C ASP A 26 -13.21 -7.07 8.62
N LYS A 27 -12.06 -6.94 7.97
CA LYS A 27 -12.07 -6.30 6.66
C LYS A 27 -13.09 -7.09 5.85
N PRO A 28 -14.24 -6.52 5.44
CA PRO A 28 -15.09 -7.22 4.50
C PRO A 28 -14.17 -7.59 3.35
N LYS A 29 -14.21 -8.85 2.90
CA LYS A 29 -13.60 -9.20 1.62
C LYS A 29 -14.27 -8.24 0.65
N THR A 30 -13.60 -7.13 0.30
CA THR A 30 -14.15 -6.16 -0.63
C THR A 30 -14.36 -6.96 -1.88
N GLU A 31 -15.62 -7.31 -2.15
CA GLU A 31 -15.96 -8.04 -3.34
C GLU A 31 -15.49 -7.17 -4.49
N LEU A 32 -14.47 -7.65 -5.20
CA LEU A 32 -13.89 -6.89 -6.30
C LEU A 32 -15.03 -6.53 -7.26
N THR A 33 -15.14 -5.24 -7.59
CA THR A 33 -16.10 -4.80 -8.59
C THR A 33 -15.82 -5.53 -9.91
N PRO A 34 -16.81 -5.68 -10.80
CA PRO A 34 -16.59 -6.30 -12.12
C PRO A 34 -15.42 -5.66 -12.88
N GLU A 35 -15.26 -4.34 -12.76
CA GLU A 35 -14.16 -3.58 -13.36
C GLU A 35 -12.80 -3.94 -12.73
N GLN A 36 -12.72 -4.02 -11.40
CA GLN A 36 -11.50 -4.41 -10.69
C GLN A 36 -11.07 -5.84 -11.03
N ARG A 37 -12.03 -6.77 -11.18
CA ARG A 37 -11.76 -8.15 -11.62
C ARG A 37 -11.20 -8.17 -13.04
N LEU A 38 -11.79 -7.38 -13.94
CA LEU A 38 -11.32 -7.27 -15.32
C LEU A 38 -9.89 -6.71 -15.38
N GLU A 39 -9.59 -5.68 -14.59
CA GLU A 39 -8.25 -5.10 -14.52
C GLU A 39 -7.24 -6.11 -13.95
N LEU A 40 -7.60 -6.84 -12.89
CA LEU A 40 -6.75 -7.87 -12.31
C LEU A 40 -6.45 -9.00 -13.31
N ASN A 41 -7.45 -9.43 -14.09
CA ASN A 41 -7.28 -10.43 -15.14
C ASN A 41 -6.33 -9.94 -16.23
N ARG A 42 -6.47 -8.69 -16.69
CA ARG A 42 -5.54 -8.08 -17.66
C ARG A 42 -4.11 -8.06 -17.15
N ILE A 43 -3.91 -7.65 -15.89
CA ILE A 43 -2.59 -7.67 -15.24
C ILE A 43 -2.03 -9.09 -15.22
N THR A 44 -2.86 -10.08 -14.84
CA THR A 44 -2.45 -11.49 -14.75
C THR A 44 -2.00 -12.02 -16.11
N SER A 45 -2.81 -11.81 -17.16
CA SER A 45 -2.48 -12.25 -18.52
C SER A 45 -1.16 -11.63 -19.03
N ARG A 46 -0.93 -10.34 -18.79
CA ARG A 46 0.32 -9.69 -19.22
C ARG A 46 1.53 -10.19 -18.44
N VAL A 47 1.39 -10.46 -17.15
CA VAL A 47 2.46 -11.07 -16.34
C VAL A 47 2.80 -12.47 -16.86
N GLU A 48 1.80 -13.27 -17.22
CA GLU A 48 2.01 -14.60 -17.80
C GLU A 48 2.70 -14.54 -19.16
N GLU A 49 2.31 -13.60 -20.01
CA GLU A 49 2.98 -13.33 -21.30
C GLU A 49 4.46 -12.97 -21.09
N ILE A 50 4.75 -12.00 -20.20
CA ILE A 50 6.13 -11.61 -19.88
C ILE A 50 6.91 -12.79 -19.28
N LYS A 51 6.26 -13.64 -18.47
CA LYS A 51 6.89 -14.82 -17.88
C LYS A 51 7.28 -15.83 -18.96
N ALA A 52 6.37 -16.12 -19.89
CA ALA A 52 6.54 -17.08 -20.98
C ALA A 52 7.50 -16.62 -22.08
N MET A 53 7.70 -15.31 -22.24
CA MET A 53 8.63 -14.74 -23.24
C MET A 53 10.07 -15.24 -23.03
N ASP A 54 10.75 -15.60 -24.13
CA ASP A 54 12.20 -15.83 -24.10
C ASP A 54 12.95 -14.50 -23.95
N LYS A 55 13.78 -14.41 -22.91
CA LYS A 55 14.52 -13.21 -22.51
C LYS A 55 16.01 -13.29 -22.81
N SER A 56 16.46 -14.40 -23.42
CA SER A 56 17.87 -14.69 -23.71
C SER A 56 18.52 -13.58 -24.55
N ASN A 57 17.81 -13.11 -25.58
CA ASN A 57 18.29 -12.12 -26.55
C ASN A 57 18.02 -10.66 -26.15
N LEU A 58 17.35 -10.40 -25.04
CA LEU A 58 17.01 -9.03 -24.64
C LEU A 58 18.23 -8.25 -24.14
N SER A 59 18.31 -6.98 -24.54
CA SER A 59 19.28 -6.00 -24.05
C SER A 59 19.10 -5.72 -22.55
N ARG A 60 20.11 -5.09 -21.95
CA ARG A 60 20.02 -4.65 -20.55
C ARG A 60 18.92 -3.61 -20.34
N GLU A 61 18.70 -2.71 -21.30
CA GLU A 61 17.61 -1.72 -21.24
C GLU A 61 16.25 -2.40 -21.33
N GLU A 62 16.04 -3.30 -22.30
CA GLU A 62 14.76 -4.00 -22.50
C GLU A 62 14.38 -4.82 -21.27
N ARG A 63 15.35 -5.55 -20.69
CA ARG A 63 15.14 -6.26 -19.41
C ARG A 63 14.81 -5.31 -18.26
N LYS A 64 15.32 -4.08 -18.27
CA LYS A 64 15.02 -3.07 -17.25
C LYS A 64 13.61 -2.52 -17.42
N GLU A 65 13.16 -2.32 -18.65
CA GLU A 65 11.80 -1.90 -18.98
C GLU A 65 10.78 -2.95 -18.57
N LEU A 66 10.99 -4.23 -18.91
CA LEU A 66 10.12 -5.33 -18.45
C LEU A 66 10.03 -5.38 -16.93
N ARG A 67 11.14 -5.14 -16.23
CA ARG A 67 11.14 -5.06 -14.75
C ARG A 67 10.37 -3.86 -14.23
N LYS A 68 10.41 -2.71 -14.91
CA LYS A 68 9.58 -1.54 -14.54
C LYS A 68 8.11 -1.86 -14.74
N GLU A 69 7.75 -2.42 -15.89
CA GLU A 69 6.38 -2.81 -16.22
C GLU A 69 5.81 -3.79 -15.17
N LEU A 70 6.55 -4.85 -14.83
CA LEU A 70 6.18 -5.80 -13.78
C LEU A 70 5.99 -5.13 -12.41
N ARG A 71 6.82 -4.14 -12.05
CA ARG A 71 6.69 -3.40 -10.79
C ARG A 71 5.45 -2.52 -10.76
N GLU A 72 5.11 -1.89 -11.89
CA GLU A 72 3.89 -1.09 -12.01
C GLU A 72 2.63 -1.96 -11.93
N MET A 73 2.62 -3.10 -12.63
CA MET A 73 1.55 -4.09 -12.53
C MET A 73 1.37 -4.60 -11.09
N LYS A 74 2.48 -4.89 -10.38
CA LYS A 74 2.44 -5.29 -8.96
C LYS A 74 1.83 -4.19 -8.07
N LYS A 75 2.16 -2.92 -8.31
CA LYS A 75 1.57 -1.79 -7.60
C LYS A 75 0.06 -1.76 -7.84
N LYS A 76 -0.38 -1.76 -9.10
CA LYS A 76 -1.81 -1.76 -9.47
C LYS A 76 -2.58 -2.91 -8.83
N ALA A 77 -2.07 -4.14 -8.93
CA ALA A 77 -2.70 -5.31 -8.29
C ALA A 77 -2.78 -5.18 -6.76
N LYS A 78 -1.74 -4.61 -6.12
CA LYS A 78 -1.75 -4.34 -4.68
C LYS A 78 -2.77 -3.25 -4.30
N ALA A 79 -3.02 -2.26 -5.17
CA ALA A 79 -4.07 -1.27 -4.98
C ALA A 79 -5.46 -1.92 -4.99
N ILE A 80 -5.69 -2.81 -5.97
CA ILE A 80 -6.94 -3.55 -6.13
C ILE A 80 -7.19 -4.47 -4.92
N GLY A 81 -6.16 -5.17 -4.42
CA GLY A 81 -6.26 -6.10 -3.30
C GLY A 81 -6.29 -5.47 -1.89
N GLY A 82 -6.52 -4.16 -1.77
CA GLY A 82 -6.60 -3.49 -0.46
C GLY A 82 -5.24 -3.26 0.22
N GLY A 83 -4.14 -3.27 -0.54
CA GLY A 83 -2.84 -2.89 -0.03
C GLY A 83 -2.77 -1.39 0.26
N VAL A 84 -2.17 -1.04 1.40
CA VAL A 84 -2.05 0.34 1.86
C VAL A 84 -1.15 1.14 0.90
N TYR A 85 -1.74 2.12 0.22
CA TYR A 85 -1.00 3.20 -0.43
C TYR A 85 -0.78 4.31 0.58
N LEU A 86 0.47 4.51 0.97
CA LEU A 86 0.86 5.68 1.75
C LEU A 86 0.82 6.89 0.81
N SER A 87 -0.23 7.70 0.95
CA SER A 87 -0.28 9.03 0.34
C SER A 87 0.93 9.85 0.77
N VAL A 88 1.38 10.78 -0.07
CA VAL A 88 2.44 11.73 0.28
C VAL A 88 2.10 12.46 1.58
N GLY A 89 0.84 12.85 1.77
CA GLY A 89 0.38 13.47 3.03
C GLY A 89 0.50 12.53 4.24
N ALA A 90 0.21 11.24 4.07
CA ALA A 90 0.36 10.25 5.13
C ALA A 90 1.84 10.01 5.49
N ILE A 91 2.74 10.04 4.51
CA ILE A 91 4.19 9.98 4.75
C ILE A 91 4.66 11.19 5.56
N ILE A 92 4.21 12.40 5.20
CA ILE A 92 4.54 13.63 5.93
C ILE A 92 4.08 13.55 7.39
N ILE A 93 2.84 13.11 7.63
CA ILE A 93 2.30 12.96 8.99
C ILE A 93 3.14 11.99 9.83
N ILE A 94 3.53 10.85 9.28
CA ILE A 94 4.38 9.87 9.99
C ILE A 94 5.74 10.49 10.34
N ILE A 95 6.36 11.23 9.42
CA ILE A 95 7.64 11.90 9.67
C ILE A 95 7.50 12.95 10.78
N LEU A 96 6.45 13.77 10.74
CA LEU A 96 6.19 14.78 11.77
C LEU A 96 5.99 14.15 13.15
N LEU A 97 5.27 13.02 13.23
CA LEU A 97 5.09 12.29 14.48
C LEU A 97 6.39 11.75 15.05
N LEU A 98 7.29 11.22 14.21
CA LEU A 98 8.61 10.75 14.65
C LEU A 98 9.47 11.88 15.24
N ILE A 99 9.39 13.08 14.66
CA ILE A 99 10.12 14.27 15.15
C ILE A 99 9.57 14.76 16.49
N LEU A 100 8.26 14.63 16.73
CA LEU A 100 7.61 15.12 17.95
C LEU A 100 7.77 14.14 19.13
N ILE A 101 7.93 12.84 18.83
CA ILE A 101 8.10 11.76 19.81
C ILE A 101 9.56 11.59 20.24
N LEU A 102 10.52 11.84 19.34
CA LEU A 102 11.96 11.81 19.62
C LEU A 102 12.41 13.06 20.39
#